data_AF-A0A8B2HWQ0-F1
#
_entry.id   AF-A0A8B2HWQ0-F1
#
_cell.length_a   1.000
_cell.length_b   1.000
_cell.length_c   1.000
_cell.angle_alpha   90.00
_cell.angle_beta   90.00
_cell.angle_gamma   90.00
#
_symmetry.space_group_name_H-M   'P 1'
#
loop_
_entity.id
_entity.type
_entity.pdbx_description
1 polymer ?
#
loop_
_entity_poly.entity_id
_entity_poly.type
_entity_poly.pdbx_seq_one_letter_code
_entity_poly.pdbx_strand_id
1 'polypeptide(L)' 'MASYTAQVNTIHKKFNNAVKKAKTKKSLNKAYSVHKKEHERLLKKHLKEEMAMINKAKKKLD' A
#
# COMPACT_ATOMS: atom_id res chain seq x y z
N MET A 1 12.01 0.02 10.06
CA MET A 1 10.65 -0.03 9.46
C MET A 1 10.69 0.70 8.12
N ALA A 2 10.32 0.07 7.01
CA ALA A 2 10.22 0.80 5.74
C ALA A 2 9.11 1.85 5.85
N SER A 3 9.38 3.10 5.49
CA SER A 3 8.36 4.16 5.49
C SER A 3 7.18 3.78 4.60
N TYR A 4 5.99 4.29 4.91
CA TYR A 4 4.80 4.12 4.06
C TYR A 4 5.12 4.47 2.60
N THR A 5 5.84 5.57 2.38
CA THR A 5 6.30 6.03 1.06
C THR A 5 7.22 5.03 0.34
N ALA A 6 8.15 4.38 1.04
CA ALA A 6 9.02 3.35 0.45
C ALA A 6 8.23 2.10 0.05
N GLN A 7 7.24 1.71 0.84
CA GLN A 7 6.37 0.58 0.53
C GLN A 7 5.43 0.88 -0.65
N VAL A 8 4.85 2.08 -0.71
CA VAL A 8 4.05 2.57 -1.85
C VAL A 8 4.89 2.56 -3.14
N ASN A 9 6.10 3.10 -3.10
CA ASN A 9 7.01 3.09 -4.26
C ASN A 9 7.33 1.67 -4.75
N THR A 10 7.45 0.71 -3.83
CA THR A 10 7.69 -0.70 -4.18
C THR A 10 6.47 -1.29 -4.90
N ILE A 11 5.26 -1.02 -4.41
CA ILE A 11 4.00 -1.47 -5.04
C ILE A 11 3.87 -0.90 -6.46
N HIS A 12 4.17 0.40 -6.66
CA HIS A 12 4.15 1.02 -7.98
C HIS A 12 5.20 0.42 -8.93
N LYS A 13 6.42 0.17 -8.47
CA LYS A 13 7.46 -0.49 -9.27
C LYS A 13 7.01 -1.88 -9.75
N LYS A 14 6.41 -2.67 -8.86
CA LYS A 14 5.86 -4.00 -9.20
C LYS A 14 4.76 -3.90 -10.26
N PHE A 15 3.81 -2.99 -10.07
CA PHE A 15 2.72 -2.77 -11.02
C PHE A 15 3.23 -2.35 -12.40
N ASN A 16 4.12 -1.35 -12.46
CA ASN A 16 4.70 -0.88 -13.73
C ASN A 16 5.42 -2.01 -14.48
N ASN A 17 6.16 -2.85 -13.77
CA ASN A 17 6.81 -4.02 -14.36
C ASN A 17 5.79 -5.06 -14.84
N ALA A 18 4.70 -5.29 -14.10
CA ALA A 18 3.64 -6.20 -14.50
C ALA A 18 2.91 -5.70 -15.76
N VAL A 19 2.64 -4.40 -15.86
CA VAL A 19 2.03 -3.76 -17.03
C VAL A 19 2.96 -3.89 -18.25
N LYS A 20 4.26 -3.60 -18.11
CA LYS A 20 5.24 -3.74 -19.20
C LYS A 20 5.36 -5.17 -19.74
N LYS A 21 5.14 -6.18 -18.90
CA LYS A 21 5.23 -7.61 -19.27
C LYS A 21 3.90 -8.20 -19.75
N ALA A 22 2.78 -7.50 -19.54
CA ALA A 22 1.46 -8.00 -19.86
C ALA A 22 1.25 -8.06 -21.39
N LYS A 23 0.84 -9.22 -21.89
CA LYS A 23 0.54 -9.44 -23.32
C LYS A 23 -0.95 -9.47 -23.64
N THR A 24 -1.81 -9.44 -22.62
CA THR A 24 -3.27 -9.57 -22.78
C THR A 24 -4.04 -8.63 -21.87
N LYS A 25 -5.26 -8.26 -22.28
CA LYS A 25 -6.20 -7.47 -21.46
C LYS A 25 -6.46 -8.13 -20.09
N LYS A 26 -6.60 -9.46 -20.06
CA LYS A 26 -6.77 -10.22 -18.81
C LYS A 26 -5.57 -10.04 -17.87
N SER A 27 -4.35 -10.07 -18.38
CA SER A 27 -3.15 -9.85 -17.56
C SER A 27 -3.02 -8.42 -17.04
N LEU A 28 -3.45 -7.40 -17.82
CA LEU A 28 -3.51 -6.02 -17.36
C LEU A 28 -4.52 -5.83 -16.23
N ASN A 29 -5.75 -6.37 -16.40
CA ASN A 29 -6.78 -6.29 -15.35
C ASN A 29 -6.34 -6.99 -14.07
N LYS A 30 -5.66 -8.13 -14.19
CA LYS A 30 -5.06 -8.83 -13.03
C LYS A 30 -3.98 -7.98 -12.36
N ALA A 31 -3.07 -7.36 -13.11
CA ALA A 31 -2.03 -6.50 -12.56
C ALA A 31 -2.62 -5.32 -11.76
N TYR A 32 -3.67 -4.69 -12.30
CA TYR A 32 -4.38 -3.61 -11.59
C TYR A 32 -5.09 -4.10 -10.32
N SER A 33 -5.81 -5.22 -10.40
CA SER A 33 -6.51 -5.79 -9.24
C SER A 33 -5.55 -6.14 -8.09
N VAL A 34 -4.40 -6.74 -8.41
CA VAL A 34 -3.35 -7.04 -7.42
C VAL A 34 -2.77 -5.75 -6.83
N HIS A 35 -2.42 -4.78 -7.68
CA HIS A 35 -1.90 -3.48 -7.25
C HIS A 35 -2.87 -2.78 -6.28
N LYS A 36 -4.15 -2.68 -6.63
CA LYS A 36 -5.19 -2.07 -5.79
C LYS A 36 -5.25 -2.74 -4.42
N LYS A 37 -5.31 -4.08 -4.38
CA LYS A 37 -5.39 -4.85 -3.14
C LYS A 37 -4.15 -4.66 -2.24
N GLU A 38 -2.96 -4.64 -2.83
CA GLU A 38 -1.73 -4.38 -2.07
C GLU A 38 -1.72 -2.95 -1.49
N HIS A 39 -2.16 -1.96 -2.27
CA HIS A 39 -2.24 -0.56 -1.84
C HIS A 39 -3.24 -0.37 -0.69
N GLU A 40 -4.46 -0.91 -0.83
CA GLU A 40 -5.50 -0.82 0.20
C GLU A 40 -5.05 -1.48 1.52
N ARG A 41 -4.38 -2.64 1.44
CA ARG A 41 -3.84 -3.32 2.61
C ARG A 41 -2.78 -2.47 3.31
N LEU A 42 -1.88 -1.86 2.54
CA LEU A 42 -0.83 -1.01 3.09
C LEU A 42 -1.42 0.23 3.76
N LEU A 43 -2.36 0.92 3.10
CA LEU A 43 -3.04 2.09 3.64
C LEU A 43 -3.75 1.75 4.95
N LYS A 44 -4.52 0.66 5.00
CA LYS A 44 -5.21 0.23 6.22
C LYS A 44 -4.25 0.00 7.38
N LYS A 45 -3.09 -0.59 7.11
CA LYS A 45 -2.05 -0.81 8.14
C LYS A 45 -1.49 0.52 8.63
N HIS A 46 -1.14 1.42 7.72
CA HIS A 46 -0.58 2.73 8.04
C HIS A 46 -1.54 3.56 8.92
N LEU A 47 -2.81 3.67 8.54
CA LEU A 47 -3.81 4.41 9.32
C LEU A 47 -4.03 3.81 10.72
N LYS A 48 -3.95 2.47 10.84
CA LYS A 48 -4.03 1.80 12.16
C LYS A 48 -2.85 2.17 13.05
N GLU A 49 -1.65 2.27 12.50
CA GLU A 49 -0.45 2.68 13.22
C GLU A 49 -0.57 4.15 13.68
N GLU A 50 -1.02 5.05 12.81
CA GLU A 50 -1.25 6.47 13.15
C GLU A 50 -2.32 6.62 14.24
N MET A 51 -3.42 5.87 14.16
CA MET A 51 -4.47 5.87 15.19
C MET A 51 -3.91 5.40 16.55
N ALA A 52 -3.05 4.38 16.56
CA ALA A 52 -2.41 3.92 17.78
C ALA A 52 -1.47 4.98 18.37
N MET A 53 -0.75 5.73 17.52
CA MET A 53 0.08 6.85 17.95
C MET A 53 -0.76 7.96 18.59
N ILE A 54 -1.87 8.35 17.95
CA ILE A 54 -2.81 9.35 18.48
C ILE A 54 -3.37 8.90 19.83
N ASN A 55 -3.84 7.65 19.95
CA ASN A 55 -4.39 7.14 21.20
C ASN A 55 -3.36 7.12 22.33
N LYS A 56 -2.09 6.80 22.02
CA LYS A 56 -1.00 6.86 22.99
C LYS A 56 -0.67 8.31 23.38
N ALA A 57 -0.73 9.25 22.45
CA ALA A 57 -0.51 10.67 22.74
C ALA A 57 -1.63 11.22 23.64
N LYS A 58 -2.90 10.93 23.33
CA LYS A 58 -4.05 11.32 24.15
C LYS A 58 -3.92 10.86 25.60
N LYS A 59 -3.57 9.58 25.82
CA LYS A 59 -3.34 9.02 27.16
C LYS A 59 -2.23 9.67 27.99
N LYS A 60 -1.35 10.45 27.37
CA LYS A 60 -0.28 11.19 28.08
C LYS A 60 -0.69 12.62 28.44
N LEU A 61 -1.83 13.09 27.91
CA LEU A 61 -2.39 14.40 28.16
C LEU A 61 -3.45 14.37 29.28
N ASP A 62 -3.94 13.19 29.62
CA ASP A 62 -4.68 12.89 30.86
C ASP A 62 -3.71 12.58 32.01
#